data_AF-A0A2W4LZ94-F1
#
_entry.id   AF-A0A2W4LZ94-F1
#
_cell.length_a   1.000
_cell.length_b   1.000
_cell.length_c   1.000
_cell.angle_alpha   90.00
_cell.angle_beta   90.00
_cell.angle_gamma   90.00
#
_symmetry.space_group_name_H-M   'P 1'
#
loop_
_entity.id
_entity.type
_entity.pdbx_description
1 polymer ?
#
loop_
_entity_poly.entity_id
_entity_poly.type
_entity_poly.pdbx_seq_one_letter_code
_entity_poly.pdbx_strand_id
1 'polypeptide(L)' 'RLPEPKILAGTNYADVGFALDEATGRVVSICAIDNLMKGAAGTAVQCMNLMCGFEETAGLEFPGLHPI' A
#
# COMPACT_ATOMS: atom_id res chain seq x y z
N ARG A 1 -10.83 -4.06 -10.79
CA ARG A 1 -10.48 -2.75 -10.20
C ARG A 1 -8.96 -2.64 -10.22
N LEU A 2 -8.43 -1.52 -10.68
CA LEU A 2 -7.00 -1.23 -10.57
C LEU A 2 -6.73 -0.51 -9.23
N PRO A 3 -5.50 -0.55 -8.71
CA PRO A 3 -5.12 0.23 -7.54
C PRO A 3 -5.47 1.72 -7.70
N GLU A 4 -6.06 2.33 -6.67
CA GLU A 4 -6.45 3.73 -6.64
C GLU A 4 -5.82 4.42 -5.43
N PRO A 5 -4.94 5.41 -5.60
CA PRO A 5 -4.21 6.01 -4.49
C PRO A 5 -5.10 6.80 -3.53
N LYS A 6 -6.25 7.32 -4.00
CA LYS A 6 -7.12 8.21 -3.20
C LYS A 6 -7.59 7.54 -1.91
N ILE A 7 -8.06 6.29 -2.01
CA ILE A 7 -8.56 5.52 -0.86
C ILE A 7 -7.45 5.04 0.10
N LEU A 8 -6.18 5.12 -0.32
CA LEU A 8 -5.03 4.71 0.47
C LEU A 8 -4.46 5.86 1.32
N ALA A 9 -4.96 7.08 1.14
CA ALA A 9 -4.51 8.24 1.88
C ALA A 9 -4.55 8.00 3.40
N GLY A 10 -3.43 8.23 4.07
CA GLY A 10 -3.25 8.00 5.50
C GLY A 10 -3.06 6.54 5.91
N THR A 11 -3.13 5.57 4.99
CA THR A 11 -2.99 4.14 5.29
C THR A 11 -1.56 3.64 5.09
N ASN A 12 -1.21 2.50 5.71
CA ASN A 12 0.03 1.79 5.44
C ASN A 12 -0.13 0.63 4.43
N TYR A 13 -1.16 0.70 3.58
CA TYR A 13 -1.42 -0.31 2.54
C TYR A 13 -0.68 0.02 1.23
N ALA A 14 -0.43 -1.05 0.47
CA ALA A 14 -0.03 -0.99 -0.93
C ALA A 14 -1.00 -1.84 -1.75
N ASP A 15 -1.85 -1.20 -2.54
CA ASP A 15 -2.73 -1.92 -3.47
C ASP A 15 -1.92 -2.25 -4.72
N VAL A 16 -1.85 -3.54 -5.05
CA VAL A 16 -1.14 -4.05 -6.23
C VAL A 16 -2.14 -4.67 -7.20
N GLY A 17 -2.00 -4.38 -8.48
CA GLY A 17 -2.79 -4.96 -9.55
C GLY A 17 -2.01 -5.05 -10.84
N PHE A 18 -2.58 -5.72 -11.83
CA PHE A 18 -1.96 -5.84 -13.14
C PHE A 18 -3.02 -5.94 -14.23
N ALA A 19 -2.60 -5.71 -15.47
CA ALA A 19 -3.36 -6.02 -16.67
C ALA A 19 -2.49 -6.88 -17.60
N LEU A 20 -3.01 -8.02 -18.03
CA LEU A 20 -2.38 -8.90 -19.02
C LEU A 20 -3.02 -8.66 -20.39
N ASP A 21 -2.20 -8.38 -21.38
CA ASP A 21 -2.57 -8.48 -22.79
C ASP A 21 -2.27 -9.91 -23.26
N GLU A 22 -3.30 -10.74 -23.39
CA GLU A 22 -3.17 -12.16 -23.76
C GLU A 22 -2.64 -12.37 -25.17
N ALA A 23 -2.87 -11.42 -26.09
CA ALA A 23 -2.44 -11.56 -27.48
C ALA A 23 -0.93 -11.37 -27.64
N THR A 24 -0.34 -10.50 -26.83
CA THR A 24 1.10 -10.17 -26.88
C THR A 24 1.90 -10.76 -25.72
N GLY A 25 1.24 -11.27 -24.68
CA GLY A 25 1.85 -11.69 -23.43
C GLY A 25 2.37 -10.54 -22.57
N ARG A 26 2.05 -9.28 -22.91
CA ARG A 26 2.53 -8.10 -22.18
C ARG A 26 1.76 -7.93 -20.86
N VAL A 27 2.49 -7.79 -19.76
CA VAL A 27 1.92 -7.46 -18.44
C VAL A 27 2.22 -6.01 -18.09
N VAL A 28 1.19 -5.26 -17.71
CA VAL A 28 1.31 -3.94 -17.08
C VAL A 28 1.02 -4.10 -15.60
N SER A 29 2.05 -3.93 -14.75
CA SER A 29 1.91 -3.95 -13.30
C SER A 29 1.67 -2.53 -12.76
N ILE A 30 0.79 -2.41 -11.78
CA ILE A 30 0.37 -1.14 -11.17
C ILE A 30 0.40 -1.31 -9.66
N CYS A 31 0.94 -0.31 -8.96
CA CYS A 31 0.93 -0.23 -7.50
C CYS A 31 0.50 1.18 -7.09
N ALA A 32 -0.39 1.28 -6.11
CA ALA A 32 -0.75 2.54 -5.47
C ALA A 32 -0.41 2.47 -3.98
N ILE A 33 0.11 3.57 -3.45
CA ILE A 33 0.44 3.78 -2.04
C ILE A 33 0.12 5.23 -1.67
N ASP A 34 -0.04 5.50 -0.38
CA ASP A 34 0.24 6.83 0.17
C ASP A 34 1.76 7.02 0.28
N ASN A 35 2.29 8.07 -0.32
CA ASN A 35 3.74 8.31 -0.41
C ASN A 35 4.37 8.77 0.91
N LEU A 36 3.60 9.34 1.84
CA LEU A 36 4.07 9.75 3.16
C LEU A 36 3.94 8.62 4.18
N MET A 37 2.91 7.80 4.06
CA MET A 37 2.70 6.62 4.90
C MET A 37 3.50 5.44 4.36
N LYS A 38 2.88 4.56 3.57
CA LYS A 38 3.55 3.37 3.04
C LYS A 38 4.82 3.71 2.24
N GLY A 39 4.87 4.86 1.58
CA GLY A 39 6.07 5.33 0.86
C GLY A 39 7.20 5.87 1.73
N ALA A 40 6.97 6.18 3.00
CA ALA A 40 7.99 6.73 3.90
C ALA A 40 7.77 6.35 5.38
N ALA A 41 7.09 7.19 6.16
CA ALA A 41 7.05 7.10 7.62
C ALA A 41 6.34 5.82 8.11
N GLY A 42 5.27 5.40 7.44
CA GLY A 42 4.56 4.16 7.75
C GLY A 42 5.45 2.92 7.57
N THR A 43 6.25 2.87 6.51
CA THR A 43 7.27 1.82 6.33
C THR A 43 8.37 1.89 7.39
N ALA A 44 8.81 3.09 7.78
CA ALA A 44 9.80 3.25 8.85
C ALA A 44 9.29 2.69 10.19
N VAL A 45 8.03 2.99 10.56
CA VAL A 45 7.38 2.42 11.76
C VAL A 45 7.19 0.91 11.62
N GLN A 46 6.80 0.41 10.45
CA GLN A 46 6.65 -1.03 10.21
C GLN A 46 7.98 -1.78 10.42
N CYS A 47 9.08 -1.25 9.88
CA CYS A 47 10.42 -1.79 10.11
C CYS A 47 10.83 -1.71 11.59
N MET A 48 10.55 -0.59 12.26
CA MET A 48 10.81 -0.44 13.70
C MET A 48 10.04 -1.47 14.52
N ASN A 49 8.76 -1.71 14.21
CA ASN A 49 7.94 -2.72 14.88
C ASN A 49 8.62 -4.08 14.82
N LEU A 50 9.06 -4.48 13.61
CA LEU A 50 9.79 -5.74 13.41
C LEU A 50 11.12 -5.76 14.20
N MET A 51 11.89 -4.69 14.17
CA MET A 51 13.19 -4.59 14.87
C MET A 51 13.03 -4.66 16.40
N CYS A 52 11.96 -4.10 16.95
CA CYS A 52 11.69 -4.06 18.37
C CYS A 52 10.86 -5.26 18.88
N GLY A 53 10.42 -6.16 17.99
CA GLY A 53 9.59 -7.31 18.34
C GLY A 53 8.14 -6.96 18.67
N PHE A 54 7.65 -5.83 18.18
CA PHE A 54 6.23 -5.48 18.22
C PHE A 54 5.48 -6.17 17.07
N GLU A 55 4.14 -6.19 17.16
CA GLU A 55 3.32 -6.58 16.01
C GLU A 55 3.59 -5.64 14.84
N GLU A 56 3.80 -6.20 13.65
CA GLU A 56 4.17 -5.43 12.46
C GLU A 56 3.19 -4.29 12.16
N THR A 57 1.89 -4.52 12.42
CA THR A 57 0.79 -3.59 12.19
C THR A 57 0.57 -2.59 13.34
N ALA A 58 1.30 -2.70 14.46
CA ALA A 58 1.11 -1.81 15.61
C ALA A 58 1.23 -0.33 15.20
N GLY A 59 0.16 0.44 15.43
CA GLY A 59 0.09 1.87 15.05
C GLY A 59 -0.15 2.14 13.56
N LEU A 60 -0.43 1.12 12.74
CA LEU A 60 -0.55 1.22 11.28
C LEU A 60 -1.90 0.68 10.74
N GLU A 61 -2.90 0.51 11.62
CA GLU A 61 -4.17 -0.16 11.33
C GLU A 61 -5.25 0.74 10.74
N PHE A 62 -4.96 2.02 10.48
CA PHE A 62 -5.94 2.93 9.90
C PHE A 62 -6.39 2.43 8.51
N PRO A 63 -7.67 2.12 8.30
CA PRO A 63 -8.12 1.43 7.10
C PRO A 63 -8.34 2.33 5.89
N GLY A 64 -8.22 3.66 6.06
CA GLY A 64 -8.59 4.65 5.05
C GLY A 64 -10.03 5.11 5.20
N LEU A 65 -10.49 5.91 4.24
CA LEU A 65 -11.82 6.51 4.24
C LEU A 65 -12.53 6.22 2.92
N HIS A 66 -13.86 6.08 2.96
CA HIS A 66 -14.69 6.08 1.77
C HIS A 66 -16.12 6.51 2.12
N PRO A 67 -16.71 7.53 1.46
CA PRO A 67 -16.09 8.39 0.43
C PRO A 67 -15.00 9.31 1.01
N ILE A 68 -14.20 9.90 0.11
CA ILE A 68 -13.16 10.91 0.41
C ILE A 68 -13.48 12.20 -0.32
#